data_AF-A0A366MKJ6-F1
#
_entry.id   AF-A0A366MKJ6-F1
#
_cell.length_a   1.000
_cell.length_b   1.000
_cell.length_c   1.000
_cell.angle_alpha   90.00
_cell.angle_beta   90.00
_cell.angle_gamma   90.00
#
_symmetry.space_group_name_H-M   'P 1'
#
loop_
_entity.id
_entity.type
_entity.pdbx_description
1 polymer ?
#
loop_
_entity_poly.entity_id
_entity_poly.type
_entity_poly.pdbx_seq_one_letter_code
_entity_poly.pdbx_strand_id
1 'polypeptide(L)'
;MLLMKLQAREKFAFLQLAHYLARIDNSLGRDEEDVILEYCDEMGIENLDSFDIDSFSLEDTLKNFKSLKSKKIVILELMILIHIDKNFNINEQILIDKIAKYFDISASEVNNYSAWGKSVATLYEIARVYIKDENLEECVS
;
A
#
# COMPACT_ATOMS: atom_id res chain seq x y z
N MET A 1 4.71 3.46 -9.61
CA MET A 1 4.11 3.99 -8.38
C MET A 1 4.46 5.48 -8.27
N LEU A 2 3.82 6.22 -7.36
CA LEU A 2 3.84 7.68 -7.24
C LEU A 2 4.52 8.19 -5.96
N LEU A 3 5.04 7.29 -5.11
CA LEU A 3 5.50 7.60 -3.75
C LEU A 3 6.73 8.52 -3.72
N MET A 4 7.53 8.55 -4.78
CA MET A 4 8.61 9.53 -4.92
C MET A 4 8.13 10.99 -4.95
N LYS A 5 6.84 11.23 -5.16
CA LYS A 5 6.25 12.57 -5.13
C LYS A 5 5.88 13.04 -3.72
N LEU A 6 5.98 12.16 -2.70
CA LEU A 6 5.77 12.47 -1.29
C LEU A 6 7.01 13.12 -0.67
N GLN A 7 6.80 13.98 0.31
CA GLN A 7 7.90 14.51 1.13
C GLN A 7 8.48 13.44 2.04
N ALA A 8 9.73 13.61 2.50
CA ALA A 8 10.40 12.62 3.34
C ALA A 8 9.54 12.17 4.54
N ARG A 9 8.92 13.10 5.27
CA ARG A 9 8.03 12.79 6.39
C ARG A 9 6.76 12.04 5.97
N GLU A 10 6.23 12.34 4.79
CA GLU A 10 5.04 11.69 4.24
C GLU A 10 5.37 10.25 3.78
N LYS A 11 6.59 9.99 3.31
CA LYS A 11 7.06 8.64 2.96
C LYS A 11 7.06 7.70 4.17
N PHE A 12 7.64 8.14 5.29
CA PHE A 12 7.63 7.34 6.53
C PHE A 12 6.20 7.13 7.05
N ALA A 13 5.35 8.15 7.01
CA ALA A 13 3.95 8.02 7.40
C ALA A 13 3.18 7.06 6.48
N PHE A 14 3.48 7.07 5.18
CA PHE A 14 2.86 6.14 4.23
C PHE A 14 3.29 4.71 4.52
N LEU A 15 4.58 4.47 4.77
CA LEU A 15 5.09 3.14 5.10
C LEU A 15 4.39 2.57 6.34
N GLN A 16 4.27 3.35 7.42
CA GLN A 16 3.53 2.93 8.62
C GLN A 16 2.07 2.58 8.31
N LEU A 17 1.42 3.38 7.45
CA LEU A 17 0.04 3.15 7.05
C LEU A 17 -0.11 1.88 6.19
N ALA A 18 0.83 1.60 5.30
CA ALA A 18 0.86 0.38 4.50
C ALA A 18 1.03 -0.87 5.38
N HIS A 19 1.95 -0.83 6.35
CA HIS A 19 2.11 -1.91 7.32
C HIS A 19 0.87 -2.16 8.17
N TYR A 20 0.21 -1.09 8.60
CA TYR A 20 -1.03 -1.16 9.37
C TYR A 20 -2.16 -1.80 8.55
N LEU A 21 -2.34 -1.34 7.31
CA LEU A 21 -3.35 -1.86 6.39
C LEU A 21 -3.16 -3.36 6.14
N ALA A 22 -1.96 -3.78 5.75
CA ALA A 22 -1.63 -5.17 5.44
C ALA A 22 -1.62 -6.11 6.67
N ARG A 23 -1.89 -5.60 7.88
CA ARG A 23 -1.95 -6.39 9.12
C ARG A 23 -3.28 -6.24 9.86
N ILE A 24 -4.23 -5.49 9.31
CA ILE A 24 -5.50 -5.21 10.00
C ILE A 24 -6.32 -6.49 10.25
N ASP A 25 -6.10 -7.52 9.43
CA ASP A 25 -6.74 -8.83 9.52
C ASP A 25 -5.85 -9.92 10.14
N ASN A 26 -4.78 -9.54 10.84
CA ASN A 26 -3.86 -10.42 11.57
C ASN A 26 -3.03 -11.41 10.72
N SER A 27 -2.91 -11.21 9.41
CA SER A 27 -1.92 -11.90 8.58
C SER A 27 -1.43 -11.02 7.45
N LEU A 28 -0.12 -10.80 7.38
CA LEU A 28 0.53 -10.23 6.20
C LEU A 28 0.72 -11.32 5.16
N GLY A 29 0.13 -11.15 3.97
CA GLY A 29 0.37 -12.01 2.81
C GLY A 29 1.74 -11.76 2.17
N ARG A 30 2.29 -12.76 1.49
CA ARG A 30 3.58 -12.62 0.76
C ARG A 30 3.51 -11.55 -0.33
N ASP A 31 2.41 -11.52 -1.08
CA ASP A 31 2.22 -10.54 -2.16
C ASP A 31 2.16 -9.09 -1.62
N GLU A 32 1.59 -8.88 -0.44
CA GLU A 32 1.56 -7.58 0.23
C GLU A 32 2.94 -7.20 0.76
N GLU A 33 3.69 -8.16 1.30
CA GLU A 33 5.07 -7.96 1.74
C GLU A 33 5.97 -7.53 0.58
N ASP A 34 5.87 -8.21 -0.57
CA ASP A 34 6.60 -7.85 -1.79
C ASP A 34 6.28 -6.41 -2.22
N VAL A 35 5.00 -6.03 -2.24
CA VAL A 35 4.58 -4.67 -2.60
C VAL A 35 5.09 -3.62 -1.58
N ILE A 36 5.11 -3.95 -0.29
CA ILE A 36 5.67 -3.06 0.75
C ILE A 36 7.18 -2.87 0.55
N LEU A 37 7.92 -3.92 0.19
CA LEU A 37 9.34 -3.82 -0.13
C LEU A 37 9.59 -2.93 -1.35
N GLU A 38 8.77 -3.07 -2.39
CA GLU A 38 8.83 -2.21 -3.58
C GLU A 38 8.51 -0.75 -3.26
N TYR A 39 7.58 -0.50 -2.33
CA TYR A 39 7.34 0.85 -1.81
C TYR A 39 8.58 1.42 -1.12
N CYS A 40 9.30 0.61 -0.35
CA CYS A 40 10.56 1.01 0.29
C CYS A 40 11.61 1.39 -0.76
N ASP A 41 11.79 0.53 -1.77
CA ASP A 41 12.72 0.75 -2.88
C ASP A 41 12.37 2.02 -3.67
N GLU A 42 11.09 2.20 -4.03
CA GLU A 42 10.65 3.40 -4.75
C GLU A 42 10.92 4.66 -3.92
N MET A 43 10.59 4.63 -2.63
CA MET A 43 10.76 5.78 -1.75
C MET A 43 12.22 6.05 -1.37
N GLY A 44 13.12 5.08 -1.55
CA GLY A 44 14.51 5.11 -1.10
C GLY A 44 14.62 5.13 0.41
N ILE A 45 13.80 4.33 1.11
CA ILE A 45 13.81 4.18 2.57
C ILE A 45 13.93 2.71 2.95
N GLU A 46 14.46 2.42 4.12
CA GLU A 46 14.49 1.06 4.65
C GLU A 46 13.11 0.64 5.16
N ASN A 47 12.83 -0.67 5.09
CA ASN A 47 11.63 -1.25 5.65
C ASN A 47 11.64 -1.18 7.20
N LEU A 48 10.49 -1.37 7.83
CA LEU A 48 10.40 -1.45 9.28
C LEU A 48 10.81 -2.85 9.77
N ASP A 49 11.91 -2.95 10.52
CA ASP A 49 12.35 -4.20 11.16
C ASP A 49 11.26 -4.83 12.04
N SER A 50 10.44 -3.98 12.68
CA SER A 50 9.28 -4.39 13.47
C SER A 50 8.20 -3.33 13.40
N PHE A 51 6.99 -3.71 13.01
CA PHE A 51 5.79 -2.87 13.09
C PHE A 51 4.91 -3.34 14.24
N ASP A 52 4.71 -2.49 15.24
CA ASP A 52 3.81 -2.73 16.37
C ASP A 52 2.45 -2.09 16.12
N ILE A 53 1.46 -2.94 15.82
CA ILE A 53 0.08 -2.54 15.53
C ILE A 53 -0.61 -1.88 16.73
N ASP A 54 -0.27 -2.26 17.96
CA ASP A 54 -0.89 -1.76 19.18
C ASP A 54 -0.41 -0.33 19.50
N SER A 55 0.81 0.00 19.09
CA SER A 55 1.39 1.35 19.22
C SER A 55 0.98 2.32 18.12
N PHE A 56 0.39 1.83 17.03
CA PHE A 56 0.10 2.62 15.85
C PHE A 56 -1.08 3.58 16.07
N SER A 57 -0.88 4.86 15.73
CA SER A 57 -1.92 5.89 15.75
C SER A 57 -2.25 6.33 14.32
N LEU A 58 -3.46 5.98 13.87
CA LEU A 58 -3.95 6.37 12.54
C LEU A 58 -4.00 7.90 12.39
N GLU A 59 -4.59 8.61 13.35
CA GLU A 59 -4.73 10.07 13.28
C GLU A 59 -3.37 10.79 13.27
N ASP A 60 -2.41 10.33 14.09
CA ASP A 60 -1.07 10.90 14.12
C ASP A 60 -0.25 10.59 12.88
N THR A 61 -0.59 9.52 12.17
CA THR A 61 0.00 9.20 10.87
C THR A 61 -0.61 10.09 9.79
N LEU A 62 -1.95 10.18 9.74
CA LEU A 62 -2.67 10.93 8.72
C LEU A 62 -2.41 12.45 8.77
N LYS A 63 -2.13 13.02 9.95
CA LYS A 63 -1.79 14.45 10.07
C LYS A 63 -0.52 14.83 9.31
N ASN A 64 0.35 13.88 8.94
CA ASN A 64 1.59 14.19 8.22
C ASN A 64 1.34 14.60 6.75
N PHE A 65 0.22 14.18 6.16
CA PHE A 65 -0.11 14.48 4.76
C PHE A 65 -0.81 15.82 4.64
N LYS A 66 -0.08 16.84 4.18
CA LYS A 66 -0.58 18.23 4.19
C LYS A 66 -1.28 18.62 2.90
N SER A 67 -0.72 18.23 1.77
CA SER A 67 -1.25 18.64 0.46
C SER A 67 -2.35 17.68 -0.01
N LEU A 68 -3.35 18.22 -0.72
CA LEU A 68 -4.38 17.38 -1.36
C LEU A 68 -3.76 16.36 -2.32
N LYS A 69 -2.67 16.74 -3.00
CA LYS A 69 -1.90 15.84 -3.88
C LYS A 69 -1.34 14.65 -3.10
N SER A 70 -0.69 14.88 -1.96
CA SER A 70 -0.14 13.81 -1.11
C SER A 70 -1.25 12.89 -0.60
N LYS A 71 -2.37 13.46 -0.13
CA LYS A 71 -3.54 12.69 0.31
C LYS A 71 -4.10 11.77 -0.77
N LYS A 72 -4.20 12.26 -2.02
CA LYS A 72 -4.65 11.46 -3.16
C LYS A 72 -3.65 10.36 -3.53
N ILE A 73 -2.35 10.64 -3.50
CA ILE A 73 -1.30 9.63 -3.71
C ILE A 73 -1.43 8.51 -2.69
N VAL A 74 -1.61 8.84 -1.40
CA VAL A 74 -1.77 7.83 -0.34
C VAL A 74 -2.92 6.87 -0.66
N ILE A 75 -4.12 7.39 -0.98
CA ILE A 75 -5.25 6.49 -1.29
C ILE A 75 -4.97 5.66 -2.54
N LEU A 76 -4.45 6.26 -3.61
CA LEU A 76 -4.14 5.53 -4.84
C LEU A 76 -3.18 4.37 -4.59
N GLU A 77 -2.09 4.62 -3.87
CA GLU A 77 -1.08 3.58 -3.62
C GLU A 77 -1.62 2.50 -2.66
N LEU A 78 -2.34 2.86 -1.59
CA LEU A 78 -3.01 1.86 -0.73
C LEU A 78 -4.01 1.00 -1.52
N MET A 79 -4.67 1.56 -2.54
CA MET A 79 -5.58 0.78 -3.40
C MET A 79 -4.86 -0.29 -4.21
N ILE A 80 -3.57 -0.14 -4.50
CA ILE A 80 -2.79 -1.20 -5.15
C ILE A 80 -2.56 -2.34 -4.14
N LEU A 81 -2.15 -1.99 -2.92
CA LEU A 81 -1.87 -2.94 -1.84
C LEU A 81 -3.09 -3.83 -1.52
N ILE A 82 -4.27 -3.25 -1.29
CA ILE A 82 -5.49 -4.03 -0.99
C ILE A 82 -5.95 -4.97 -2.13
N HIS A 83 -5.54 -4.70 -3.38
CA HIS A 83 -6.03 -5.45 -4.53
C HIS A 83 -5.03 -6.52 -4.97
N ILE A 84 -3.83 -6.56 -4.38
CA ILE A 84 -2.80 -7.53 -4.76
C ILE A 84 -3.12 -8.95 -4.26
N ASP A 85 -3.72 -9.07 -3.08
CA ASP A 85 -4.03 -10.35 -2.45
C ASP A 85 -5.38 -10.96 -2.90
N LYS A 86 -6.11 -10.21 -3.76
CA LYS A 86 -7.45 -10.51 -4.32
C LYS A 86 -8.57 -10.70 -3.29
N ASN A 87 -8.30 -10.50 -1.99
CA ASN A 87 -9.24 -10.72 -0.91
C ASN A 87 -9.55 -9.43 -0.19
N PHE A 88 -10.16 -8.49 -0.92
CA PHE A 88 -10.56 -7.21 -0.35
C PHE A 88 -11.53 -7.40 0.83
N ASN A 89 -11.04 -7.17 2.04
CA ASN A 89 -11.75 -7.45 3.28
C ASN A 89 -12.50 -6.22 3.80
N ILE A 90 -13.53 -6.46 4.61
CA ILE A 90 -14.36 -5.42 5.19
C ILE A 90 -13.56 -4.46 6.10
N ASN A 91 -12.53 -4.96 6.79
CA ASN A 91 -11.70 -4.13 7.67
C ASN A 91 -10.81 -3.16 6.88
N GLU A 92 -10.27 -3.59 5.74
CA GLU A 92 -9.52 -2.74 4.82
C GLU A 92 -10.43 -1.65 4.23
N GLN A 93 -11.64 -2.01 3.78
CA GLN A 93 -12.63 -1.02 3.29
C GLN A 93 -12.96 0.00 4.38
N ILE A 94 -13.22 -0.44 5.61
CA ILE A 94 -13.48 0.45 6.75
C ILE A 94 -12.29 1.39 7.00
N LEU A 95 -11.06 0.90 6.89
CA LEU A 95 -9.85 1.71 7.06
C LEU A 95 -9.73 2.76 5.94
N ILE A 96 -9.90 2.36 4.68
CA ILE A 96 -9.88 3.27 3.53
C ILE A 96 -10.95 4.35 3.68
N ASP A 97 -12.16 4.02 4.10
CA ASP A 97 -13.24 4.99 4.31
C ASP A 97 -12.90 5.99 5.42
N LYS A 98 -12.26 5.54 6.51
CA LYS A 98 -11.77 6.42 7.58
C LYS A 98 -10.71 7.38 7.06
N ILE A 99 -9.75 6.89 6.27
CA ILE A 99 -8.68 7.71 5.68
C ILE A 99 -9.27 8.73 4.71
N ALA A 100 -10.16 8.31 3.82
CA ALA A 100 -10.83 9.17 2.84
C ALA A 100 -11.63 10.29 3.53
N LYS A 101 -12.38 9.94 4.59
CA LYS A 101 -13.12 10.92 5.39
C LYS A 101 -12.18 11.93 6.07
N TYR A 102 -11.06 11.47 6.62
CA TYR A 102 -10.06 12.37 7.21
C TYR A 102 -9.41 13.30 6.17
N PHE A 103 -9.23 12.80 4.95
CA PHE A 103 -8.67 13.56 3.83
C PHE A 103 -9.66 14.45 3.09
N ASP A 104 -10.95 14.37 3.42
CA ASP A 104 -12.05 15.06 2.73
C ASP A 104 -12.13 14.67 1.24
N ILE A 105 -12.00 13.36 0.97
CA ILE A 105 -12.09 12.77 -0.38
C ILE A 105 -13.44 12.06 -0.50
N SER A 106 -14.16 12.34 -1.58
CA SER A 106 -15.50 11.82 -1.79
C SER A 106 -15.52 10.32 -2.06
N ALA A 107 -16.59 9.62 -1.66
CA ALA A 107 -16.76 8.20 -1.95
C ALA A 107 -16.70 7.89 -3.47
N SER A 108 -17.20 8.81 -4.31
CA SER A 108 -17.09 8.65 -5.77
C SER A 108 -15.63 8.70 -6.25
N GLU A 109 -14.79 9.54 -5.67
CA GLU A 109 -13.36 9.54 -5.98
C GLU A 109 -12.68 8.27 -5.48
N VAL A 110 -13.00 7.81 -4.26
CA VAL A 110 -12.46 6.55 -3.71
C VAL A 110 -12.80 5.37 -4.61
N ASN A 111 -14.03 5.28 -5.13
CA ASN A 111 -14.43 4.23 -6.07
C ASN A 111 -13.60 4.27 -7.37
N ASN A 112 -13.33 5.46 -7.90
CA ASN A 112 -12.47 5.62 -9.07
C ASN A 112 -11.02 5.19 -8.76
N TYR A 113 -10.51 5.51 -7.58
CA TYR A 113 -9.16 5.12 -7.15
C TYR A 113 -9.05 3.61 -6.94
N SER A 114 -10.09 2.97 -6.40
CA SER A 114 -10.16 1.52 -6.26
C SER A 114 -10.15 0.80 -7.61
N ALA A 115 -10.95 1.27 -8.57
CA ALA A 115 -10.96 0.73 -9.94
C ALA A 115 -9.59 0.88 -10.63
N TRP A 116 -8.92 2.02 -10.42
CA TRP A 116 -7.57 2.24 -10.91
C TRP A 116 -6.56 1.30 -10.23
N GLY A 117 -6.58 1.21 -8.90
CA GLY A 117 -5.67 0.37 -8.10
C GLY A 117 -5.78 -1.10 -8.48
N LYS A 118 -7.00 -1.61 -8.65
CA LYS A 118 -7.24 -2.96 -9.17
C LYS A 118 -6.63 -3.22 -10.55
N SER A 119 -6.70 -2.22 -11.43
CA SER A 119 -6.14 -2.31 -12.78
C SER A 119 -4.61 -2.36 -12.71
N VAL A 120 -4.00 -1.54 -11.85
CA VAL A 120 -2.55 -1.53 -11.63
C VAL A 120 -2.09 -2.82 -10.98
N ALA A 121 -2.76 -3.31 -9.95
CA ALA A 121 -2.46 -4.59 -9.30
C ALA A 121 -2.49 -5.74 -10.31
N THR A 122 -3.53 -5.82 -11.16
CA THR A 122 -3.60 -6.81 -12.25
C THR A 122 -2.40 -6.74 -13.20
N LEU A 123 -2.05 -5.53 -13.66
CA LEU A 123 -0.89 -5.34 -14.54
C LEU A 123 0.43 -5.72 -13.84
N TYR A 124 0.50 -5.46 -12.54
CA TYR A 124 1.64 -5.81 -11.72
C TYR A 124 1.81 -7.32 -11.60
N GLU A 125 0.74 -8.06 -11.30
CA GLU A 125 0.73 -9.52 -11.30
C GLU A 125 1.17 -10.11 -12.64
N ILE A 126 0.67 -9.55 -13.76
CA ILE A 126 1.07 -9.99 -15.10
C ILE A 126 2.57 -9.77 -15.33
N ALA A 127 3.09 -8.60 -14.96
CA ALA A 127 4.51 -8.31 -15.06
C ALA A 127 5.35 -9.31 -14.25
N ARG A 128 4.93 -9.63 -13.01
CA ARG A 128 5.58 -10.62 -12.15
C ARG A 128 5.64 -12.01 -12.79
N VAL A 129 4.63 -12.41 -13.56
CA VAL A 129 4.66 -13.68 -14.31
C VAL A 129 5.69 -13.64 -15.43
N TYR A 130 5.81 -12.53 -16.17
CA TYR A 130 6.74 -12.42 -17.30
C TYR A 130 8.21 -12.34 -16.91
N ILE A 131 8.51 -11.90 -15.69
CA ILE A 131 9.90 -11.80 -15.19
C ILE A 131 10.35 -13.03 -14.39
N LYS A 132 9.45 -13.97 -14.09
CA LYS A 132 9.83 -15.23 -13.45
C LYS A 132 10.64 -16.06 -14.45
N ASP A 133 11.94 -16.17 -14.21
CA ASP A 133 12.83 -17.06 -14.95
C ASP A 133 12.46 -18.52 -14.65
N GLU A 134 12.01 -19.27 -15.67
CA GLU A 134 11.69 -20.70 -15.56
C GLU A 134 12.94 -21.60 -15.31
N ASN A 135 14.15 -21.03 -15.35
CA ASN A 135 15.41 -21.78 -15.38
C ASN A 135 16.20 -21.85 -14.05
N LEU A 136 15.63 -21.41 -12.92
CA LEU A 136 16.34 -21.45 -11.62
C LEU A 136 16.09 -22.73 -10.79
N GLU A 137 15.21 -23.64 -11.22
CA GLU A 137 14.98 -24.91 -10.53
C GLU A 137 15.98 -26.03 -10.89
N GLU A 138 16.86 -25.86 -11.90
CA GLU A 138 17.87 -26.87 -12.25
C GLU A 138 19.21 -26.73 -11.48
N CYS A 139 19.36 -25.73 -10.61
CA CYS A 139 20.62 -25.49 -9.87
C CYS A 139 20.51 -25.71 -8.35
N VAL A 140 19.73 -26.70 -7.92
CA VAL A 140 19.91 -27.33 -6.61
C VAL A 140 19.95 -28.83 -6.82
N SER A 141 21.17 -29.33 -6.99
CA SER A 141 21.52 -30.76 -7.01
C SER A 141 21.97 -31.21 -5.63
#